data_AF-A0A2I0W6K9-F1
#
_entry.id   AF-A0A2I0W6K9-F1
#
_cell.length_a   1.000
_cell.length_b   1.000
_cell.length_c   1.000
_cell.angle_alpha   90.00
_cell.angle_beta   90.00
_cell.angle_gamma   90.00
#
_symmetry.space_group_name_H-M   'P 1'
#
loop_
_entity.id
_entity.type
_entity.pdbx_description
1 polymer ?
#
loop_
_entity_poly.entity_id
_entity_poly.type
_entity_poly.pdbx_seq_one_letter_code
_entity_poly.pdbx_strand_id
1 'polypeptide(L)'
;MKEAHAKARETIYRQRNPLSSELQGYGRGQERLIDLHGLHVNEAIHVLKHELTTLRNAVRSSGHRLQVFICVGTGHHTKGARTPARLPIAVEQYLVDEGLHYTQSQPGLLRVLLC
;
A
#
# COMPACT_ATOMS: atom_id res chain seq x y z
N MET A 1 -22.40 -0.40 18.56
CA MET A 1 -22.21 -0.78 17.15
C MET A 1 -20.86 -0.28 16.61
N LYS A 2 -19.71 -0.81 17.06
CA LYS A 2 -18.38 -0.31 16.65
C LYS A 2 -17.44 -1.40 16.10
N GLU A 3 -17.80 -2.69 16.23
CA GLU A 3 -16.91 -3.81 15.92
C GLU A 3 -17.21 -4.54 14.60
N ALA A 4 -18.40 -4.39 14.02
CA ALA A 4 -18.77 -5.07 12.77
C ALA A 4 -18.08 -4.47 11.53
N HIS A 5 -17.70 -3.19 11.58
CA HIS A 5 -17.08 -2.49 10.45
C HIS A 5 -15.58 -2.78 10.28
N ALA A 6 -14.88 -3.20 11.34
CA ALA A 6 -13.46 -3.56 11.26
C ALA A 6 -13.27 -4.87 10.48
N LYS A 7 -14.09 -5.89 10.77
CA LYS A 7 -14.03 -7.19 10.09
C LYS A 7 -14.38 -7.12 8.60
N ALA A 8 -15.37 -6.32 8.22
CA ALA A 8 -15.75 -6.18 6.81
C ALA A 8 -14.60 -5.58 5.95
N ARG A 9 -13.83 -4.66 6.52
CA ARG A 9 -12.71 -4.01 5.82
C ARG A 9 -11.51 -4.94 5.63
N GLU A 10 -11.20 -5.74 6.64
CA GLU A 10 -10.14 -6.74 6.52
C GLU A 10 -10.47 -7.78 5.43
N THR A 11 -11.72 -8.23 5.36
CA THR A 11 -12.17 -9.17 4.31
C THR A 11 -12.03 -8.55 2.92
N ILE A 12 -12.41 -7.27 2.75
CA ILE A 12 -12.27 -6.56 1.47
C ILE A 12 -10.79 -6.36 1.10
N TYR A 13 -9.93 -6.03 2.08
CA TYR A 13 -8.48 -5.92 1.86
C TYR A 13 -7.88 -7.24 1.37
N ARG A 14 -8.21 -8.37 2.02
CA ARG A 14 -7.72 -9.70 1.61
C ARG A 14 -8.28 -10.15 0.25
N GLN A 15 -9.50 -9.77 -0.09
CA GLN A 15 -10.07 -10.05 -1.41
C GLN A 15 -9.39 -9.23 -2.53
N ARG A 16 -9.01 -7.98 -2.24
CA ARG A 16 -8.38 -7.06 -3.21
C ARG A 16 -6.87 -7.22 -3.32
N ASN A 17 -6.23 -7.62 -2.24
CA ASN A 17 -4.84 -8.05 -2.20
C ASN A 17 -4.85 -9.56 -1.93
N PRO A 18 -5.25 -10.39 -2.91
CA PRO A 18 -5.15 -11.83 -2.74
C PRO A 18 -3.69 -12.10 -2.38
N LEU A 19 -3.48 -12.74 -1.22
CA LEU A 19 -2.21 -13.38 -0.89
C LEU A 19 -1.92 -14.27 -2.07
N SER A 20 -1.01 -13.82 -2.93
CA SER A 20 -0.76 -14.38 -4.25
C SER A 20 -0.11 -15.74 -4.05
N SER A 21 -0.97 -16.72 -3.83
CA SER A 21 -0.72 -18.10 -4.20
C SER A 21 -0.45 -18.04 -5.70
N GLU A 22 0.82 -18.22 -6.04
CA GLU A 22 1.28 -18.52 -7.39
C GLU A 22 1.36 -17.32 -8.34
N LEU A 23 2.60 -16.86 -8.55
CA LEU A 23 3.23 -17.03 -9.85
C LEU A 23 2.32 -16.82 -11.08
N GLN A 24 1.65 -15.67 -11.20
CA GLN A 24 0.94 -15.33 -12.44
C GLN A 24 1.64 -14.19 -13.17
N GLY A 25 2.43 -14.59 -14.16
CA GLY A 25 2.71 -13.78 -15.34
C GLY A 25 4.13 -13.28 -15.44
N TYR A 26 5.02 -14.09 -16.01
CA TYR A 26 6.23 -13.61 -16.65
C TYR A 26 5.87 -12.61 -17.76
N GLY A 27 5.91 -11.32 -17.45
CA GLY A 27 5.70 -10.25 -18.42
C GLY A 27 5.89 -8.87 -17.81
N ARG A 28 7.01 -8.22 -18.13
CA ARG A 28 7.33 -6.80 -17.85
C ARG A 28 7.29 -6.38 -16.36
N GLY A 29 8.29 -6.81 -15.59
CA GLY A 29 8.53 -6.32 -14.23
C GLY A 29 7.47 -6.85 -13.27
N GLN A 30 7.89 -7.44 -12.16
CA GLN A 30 6.93 -7.89 -11.17
C GLN A 30 6.27 -6.65 -10.56
N GLU A 31 4.98 -6.43 -10.85
CA GLU A 31 4.21 -5.31 -10.30
C GLU A 31 3.34 -5.81 -9.12
N ARG A 32 3.39 -5.13 -7.97
CA ARG A 32 2.55 -5.42 -6.80
C ARG A 32 1.75 -4.19 -6.38
N LEU A 33 0.49 -4.38 -6.02
CA LEU A 33 -0.38 -3.31 -5.52
C LEU A 33 -0.66 -3.51 -4.03
N ILE A 34 -0.40 -2.48 -3.23
CA ILE A 34 -0.76 -2.39 -1.82
C ILE A 34 -1.90 -1.38 -1.71
N ASP A 35 -3.10 -1.88 -1.42
CA ASP A 35 -4.28 -1.03 -1.32
C ASP A 35 -4.57 -0.62 0.12
N LEU A 36 -4.25 0.62 0.47
CA LEU A 36 -4.43 1.20 1.81
C LEU A 36 -5.67 2.10 1.88
N HIS A 37 -6.44 2.25 0.79
CA HIS A 37 -7.53 3.23 0.78
C HIS A 37 -8.56 2.92 1.88
N GLY A 38 -8.97 3.97 2.58
CA GLY A 38 -9.94 3.87 3.66
C GLY A 38 -9.37 3.36 4.98
N LEU A 39 -8.18 2.77 5.04
CA LEU A 39 -7.57 2.39 6.32
C LEU A 39 -7.32 3.62 7.19
N HIS A 40 -7.38 3.44 8.52
CA HIS A 40 -6.92 4.47 9.43
C HIS A 40 -5.40 4.62 9.29
N VAL A 41 -4.86 5.81 9.57
CA VAL A 41 -3.43 6.11 9.35
C VAL A 41 -2.52 5.07 10.00
N ASN A 42 -2.73 4.76 11.28
CA ASN A 42 -1.92 3.77 12.01
C ASN A 42 -2.02 2.36 11.41
N GLU A 43 -3.22 1.95 10.98
CA GLU A 43 -3.43 0.64 10.35
C GLU A 43 -2.69 0.57 9.03
N ALA A 44 -2.81 1.62 8.20
CA ALA A 44 -2.18 1.69 6.91
C ALA A 44 -0.66 1.64 6.99
N ILE A 45 -0.04 2.39 7.92
CA ILE A 45 1.41 2.36 8.13
C ILE A 45 1.87 0.99 8.61
N HIS A 46 1.11 0.35 9.52
CA HIS A 46 1.43 -0.99 9.99
C HIS A 46 1.41 -2.01 8.84
N VAL A 47 0.35 -2.01 8.03
CA VAL A 47 0.20 -2.87 6.85
C VAL A 47 1.31 -2.59 5.83
N LEU A 48 1.56 -1.32 5.51
CA LEU A 48 2.57 -0.91 4.54
C LEU A 48 3.97 -1.39 4.94
N LYS A 49 4.34 -1.23 6.22
CA LYS A 49 5.61 -1.70 6.75
C LYS A 49 5.76 -3.21 6.62
N HIS A 50 4.71 -3.96 6.95
CA HIS A 50 4.71 -5.42 6.84
C HIS A 50 4.88 -5.88 5.39
N GLU A 51 4.06 -5.36 4.48
CA GLU A 51 4.10 -5.72 3.05
C GLU A 51 5.44 -5.37 2.41
N LEU A 52 5.95 -4.14 2.61
CA LEU A 52 7.24 -3.74 2.03
C LEU A 52 8.40 -4.57 2.57
N THR A 53 8.37 -4.99 3.84
CA THR A 53 9.39 -5.89 4.41
C THR A 53 9.34 -7.26 3.72
N THR A 54 8.16 -7.84 3.58
CA THR A 54 7.96 -9.13 2.89
C THR A 54 8.41 -9.07 1.44
N LEU A 55 8.02 -8.02 0.71
CA LEU A 55 8.40 -7.82 -0.68
C LEU A 55 9.90 -7.57 -0.85
N ARG A 56 10.52 -6.78 0.03
CA ARG A 56 11.98 -6.56 0.02
C ARG A 56 12.74 -7.87 0.23
N ASN A 57 12.27 -8.73 1.14
CA ASN A 57 12.87 -10.04 1.34
C ASN A 57 12.71 -10.95 0.10
N ALA A 58 11.54 -10.92 -0.55
CA ALA A 58 11.30 -11.67 -1.77
C ALA A 58 12.19 -11.20 -2.93
N VAL A 59 12.32 -9.88 -3.12
CA VAL A 59 13.22 -9.25 -4.12
C VAL A 59 14.67 -9.65 -3.90
N ARG A 60 15.15 -9.61 -2.64
CA ARG A 60 16.51 -10.03 -2.29
C ARG A 60 16.78 -11.50 -2.61
N SER A 61 15.79 -12.36 -2.38
CA SER A 61 15.90 -13.79 -2.65
C SER A 61 15.82 -14.12 -4.15
N SER A 62 15.02 -13.38 -4.92
CA SER A 62 14.85 -13.60 -6.35
C SER A 62 15.91 -12.89 -7.21
N GLY A 63 16.54 -11.83 -6.69
CA GLY A 63 17.46 -10.97 -7.44
C GLY A 63 16.77 -10.11 -8.50
N HIS A 64 15.43 -10.09 -8.53
CA HIS A 64 14.65 -9.34 -9.50
C HIS A 64 14.04 -8.09 -8.88
N ARG A 65 14.12 -6.97 -9.61
CA ARG A 65 13.46 -5.72 -9.21
C ARG A 65 11.94 -5.88 -9.23
N LEU A 66 11.29 -5.30 -8.22
CA LEU A 66 9.84 -5.30 -8.06
C LEU A 66 9.32 -3.86 -8.06
N GLN A 67 8.32 -3.58 -8.88
CA GLN A 67 7.61 -2.32 -8.86
C GLN A 67 6.39 -2.43 -7.95
N VAL A 68 6.29 -1.55 -6.97
CA VAL A 68 5.21 -1.56 -5.97
C VAL A 68 4.37 -0.30 -6.11
N PHE A 69 3.08 -0.47 -6.36
CA PHE A 69 2.08 0.58 -6.34
C PHE A 69 1.38 0.62 -4.98
N ILE A 70 1.19 1.81 -4.42
CA ILE A 70 0.56 2.02 -3.11
C ILE A 70 -0.64 2.94 -3.31
N CYS A 71 -1.85 2.40 -3.18
CA CYS A 71 -3.09 3.16 -3.29
C CYS A 71 -3.47 3.70 -1.90
N VAL A 72 -3.33 5.00 -1.70
CA VAL A 72 -3.73 5.69 -0.45
C VAL A 72 -5.11 6.35 -0.57
N GLY A 73 -5.66 6.37 -1.78
CA GLY A 73 -6.87 7.09 -2.12
C GLY A 73 -6.67 8.61 -2.12
N THR A 74 -7.68 9.34 -2.59
CA THR A 74 -7.64 10.80 -2.72
C THR A 74 -8.05 11.55 -1.45
N GLY A 75 -8.28 10.84 -0.33
CA GLY A 75 -8.59 11.44 0.96
C GLY A 75 -10.06 11.79 1.24
N HIS A 76 -11.00 11.39 0.38
CA HIS A 76 -12.42 11.78 0.47
C HIS A 76 -13.25 11.09 1.57
N HIS A 77 -12.64 10.28 2.45
CA HIS A 77 -13.38 9.40 3.37
C HIS A 77 -13.50 9.88 4.82
N THR A 78 -13.15 11.14 5.14
CA THR A 78 -13.48 11.72 6.44
C THR A 78 -14.60 12.74 6.30
N LYS A 79 -15.76 12.45 6.94
CA LYS A 79 -16.90 13.37 7.02
C LYS A 79 -16.47 14.64 7.76
N GLY A 80 -16.22 15.72 7.03
CA GLY A 80 -15.82 17.02 7.59
C GLY A 80 -14.73 17.68 6.76
N ALA A 81 -15.13 18.30 5.65
CA ALA A 81 -14.27 19.09 4.79
C ALA A 81 -13.60 20.22 5.58
N ARG A 82 -12.28 20.10 5.83
CA ARG A 82 -11.30 21.19 6.07
C ARG A 82 -9.90 20.70 6.45
N THR A 83 -9.71 19.44 6.82
CA THR A 83 -8.37 18.89 7.10
C THR A 83 -7.81 18.13 5.90
N PRO A 84 -6.54 18.38 5.51
CA PRO A 84 -5.89 17.62 4.45
C PRO A 84 -5.89 16.12 4.76
N ALA A 85 -5.93 15.31 3.70
CA ALA A 85 -5.96 13.86 3.80
C ALA A 85 -4.74 13.35 4.60
N ARG A 86 -4.98 12.84 5.80
CA ARG A 86 -3.89 12.44 6.71
C ARG A 86 -3.13 11.19 6.23
N LEU A 87 -3.81 10.31 5.52
CA LEU A 87 -3.23 9.04 5.07
C LEU A 87 -2.17 9.22 3.97
N PRO A 88 -2.42 9.95 2.86
CA PRO A 88 -1.38 10.22 1.87
C PRO A 88 -0.12 10.84 2.49
N ILE A 89 -0.29 11.86 3.34
CA ILE A 89 0.84 12.53 4.01
C ILE A 89 1.64 11.55 4.87
N ALA A 90 0.97 10.73 5.68
CA ALA A 90 1.64 9.77 6.54
C ALA A 90 2.41 8.69 5.75
N VAL A 91 1.84 8.22 4.64
CA VAL A 91 2.48 7.22 3.78
C VAL A 91 3.68 7.82 3.06
N GLU A 92 3.56 9.03 2.53
CA GLU A 92 4.68 9.74 1.90
C GLU A 92 5.83 9.96 2.89
N GLN A 93 5.53 10.43 4.10
CA GLN A 93 6.53 10.60 5.15
C GLN A 93 7.22 9.27 5.49
N TYR A 94 6.46 8.19 5.63
CA TYR A 94 7.02 6.86 5.90
C TYR A 94 7.97 6.40 4.79
N LEU A 95 7.64 6.62 3.52
CA LEU A 95 8.52 6.26 2.40
C LEU A 95 9.83 7.07 2.42
N VAL A 96 9.77 8.36 2.75
CA VAL A 96 10.95 9.21 2.92
C VAL A 96 11.81 8.72 4.08
N ASP A 97 11.20 8.42 5.23
CA ASP A 97 11.90 7.95 6.43
C ASP A 97 12.58 6.59 6.20
N GLU A 98 12.00 5.71 5.38
CA GLU A 98 12.59 4.44 4.93
C GLU A 98 13.64 4.60 3.83
N GLY A 99 13.88 5.82 3.33
CA GLY A 99 14.80 6.09 2.22
C GLY A 99 14.33 5.51 0.89
N LEU A 100 13.03 5.29 0.72
CA LEU A 100 12.44 4.75 -0.50
C LEU A 100 12.08 5.87 -1.46
N HIS A 101 12.70 5.86 -2.64
CA HIS A 101 12.31 6.74 -3.73
C HIS A 101 10.93 6.36 -4.23
N TYR A 102 10.02 7.33 -4.21
CA TYR A 102 8.67 7.18 -4.74
C TYR A 102 8.36 8.23 -5.78
N THR A 103 7.40 7.91 -6.64
CA THR A 103 6.80 8.83 -7.61
C THR A 103 5.28 8.71 -7.50
N GLN A 104 4.56 9.80 -7.72
CA GLN A 104 3.11 9.75 -7.77
C GLN A 104 2.70 9.51 -9.23
N SER A 105 2.10 8.35 -9.53
CA SER A 105 1.67 8.03 -10.90
C SER A 105 0.37 8.75 -11.26
N GLN A 106 -0.52 8.88 -10.28
CA GLN A 106 -1.78 9.62 -10.34
C GLN A 106 -2.20 10.01 -8.91
N PRO A 107 -3.16 10.93 -8.74
CA PRO A 107 -3.60 11.36 -7.41
C PRO A 107 -4.00 10.17 -6.51
N GLY A 108 -3.33 10.03 -5.37
CA GLY A 108 -3.57 8.95 -4.41
C GLY A 108 -2.96 7.58 -4.76
N LEU A 109 -2.12 7.50 -5.80
CA LEU A 109 -1.38 6.29 -6.17
C LEU A 109 0.13 6.57 -6.27
N LEU A 110 0.88 6.01 -5.33
CA LEU A 110 2.34 6.12 -5.29
C LEU A 110 2.97 4.89 -5.92
N ARG A 111 4.16 5.05 -6.52
CA ARG A 111 4.95 4.00 -7.14
C ARG A 111 6.36 4.02 -6.55
N VAL A 112 6.81 2.86 -6.08
CA VAL A 112 8.13 2.61 -5.49
C VAL A 112 8.80 1.48 -6.27
N LEU A 113 10.11 1.57 -6.45
CA LEU A 113 10.90 0.48 -7.02
C LEU A 113 11.72 -0.18 -5.91
N LEU A 114 11.51 -1.47 -5.69
CA LEU A 114 12.33 -2.29 -4.79
C LEU A 114 13.37 -3.03 -5.62
N CYS A 115 14.62 -2.97 -5.17
CA CYS A 115 15.78 -3.58 -5.80
C CYS A 115 16.51 -4.50 -4.83
#